data_AF-A0A1I6CFX6-F1
#
_entry.id   AF-A0A1I6CFX6-F1
#
_cell.length_a   1.000
_cell.length_b   1.000
_cell.length_c   1.000
_cell.angle_alpha   90.00
_cell.angle_beta   90.00
_cell.angle_gamma   90.00
#
_symmetry.space_group_name_H-M   'P 1'
#
loop_
_entity.id
_entity.type
_entity.pdbx_description
1 polymer ?
#
loop_
_entity_poly.entity_id
_entity_poly.type
_entity_poly.pdbx_seq_one_letter_code
_entity_poly.pdbx_strand_id
1 'polypeptide(L)'
;MKNMLKKLMIGSMLFSILPLASAANGSLLNAAGTQDGGIGNSTNYLDAVPNIAVDSKVNEIIYPLFATPAIKQKGKTLTVKVDSKGAEAGAWNVKLKQTNHSSLTKEYDLPVQKAEAGDSYWKKSSSIYNVTVQIPDSVPEKLYDLEVSFTGNGKRITDEQPHSVKVVDTFKKDFTFLHLTDTHVGSPRNLGDPDNISGTDPALAKEAGMWDPDEKKRWLYLQKTIKEVNLANPDFVVVTGDLMYGQMNPQEYIYEYEETYRVLQKLNVPVYIVPGNHDYYAQDATLADGAKYWEQYFGPQYFSFDYGTYAHFIGYNSFDWHKFDRSGNGTVSVPTWGGQIRNDQLNWVKEDLAANAESAQPGQIKGLFSHHNPLWRDRDIWPQSDPEVQSYWKQYDAQHNPQSLSTLLLGEKLGIKYDQQWHGENAQELVNVMKQFNVNLSLHGHTHTDDVTEKDGILYTTTTAIELTGKPWVGFRNFKMKNGEITSYKYDDLGHSIPVYQNGDTKSGVMSFDATYSVPNDGQAASQEATVTNRLDKPITVTVPFYMAAGSYRVSAGSVKQNYTDGAVQYLEMEITVPANSEETIEVVK
;
A
#
# COMPACT_ATOMS: atom_id res chain seq x y z
N MET A 1 61.55 11.04 -4.19
CA MET A 1 61.60 12.52 -4.05
C MET A 1 60.29 13.06 -4.60
N LYS A 2 59.36 13.37 -3.70
CA LYS A 2 59.03 14.73 -3.25
C LYS A 2 58.17 15.50 -4.27
N ASN A 3 56.92 15.68 -3.82
CA ASN A 3 56.02 16.82 -3.98
C ASN A 3 55.34 17.04 -5.33
N MET A 4 54.01 17.12 -5.46
CA MET A 4 52.89 17.68 -4.66
C MET A 4 52.32 18.95 -5.32
N LEU A 5 50.98 18.95 -5.40
CA LEU A 5 50.02 20.06 -5.52
C LEU A 5 49.71 20.72 -6.89
N LYS A 6 48.38 20.85 -7.08
CA LYS A 6 47.60 21.86 -7.82
C LYS A 6 47.46 21.63 -9.34
N LYS A 7 46.27 21.48 -9.93
CA LYS A 7 44.89 21.88 -9.56
C LYS A 7 43.88 20.92 -10.20
N LEU A 8 42.93 20.46 -9.39
CA LEU A 8 41.68 19.82 -9.79
C LEU A 8 40.65 20.95 -10.00
N MET A 9 40.12 21.11 -11.21
CA MET A 9 38.90 21.86 -11.51
C MET A 9 38.51 21.54 -12.95
N ILE A 10 37.32 20.99 -13.14
CA ILE A 10 36.44 20.89 -14.32
C ILE A 10 35.51 19.72 -13.96
N GLY A 11 34.19 19.81 -13.88
CA GLY A 11 33.22 20.85 -14.16
C GLY A 11 31.88 20.13 -14.00
N SER A 12 31.19 20.44 -12.91
CA SER A 12 29.91 19.88 -12.48
C SER A 12 28.77 20.36 -13.38
N MET A 13 28.06 19.44 -14.02
CA MET A 13 26.70 19.63 -14.54
C MET A 13 25.97 18.28 -14.54
N LEU A 14 24.69 18.32 -14.14
CA LEU A 14 23.71 17.24 -14.00
C LEU A 14 23.79 16.43 -12.69
N PHE A 15 23.48 17.11 -11.59
CA PHE A 15 22.94 16.54 -10.35
C PHE A 15 21.41 16.63 -10.41
N SER A 16 20.78 15.52 -10.77
CA SER A 16 19.38 15.18 -10.53
C SER A 16 19.47 13.68 -10.33
N ILE A 17 19.61 13.14 -9.14
CA ILE A 17 18.64 13.08 -8.05
C ILE A 17 19.46 12.90 -6.76
N LEU A 18 19.52 13.90 -5.88
CA LEU A 18 20.04 13.83 -4.49
C LEU A 18 20.00 15.28 -3.96
N PRO A 19 19.16 15.63 -2.98
CA PRO A 19 19.22 16.96 -2.40
C PRO A 19 20.46 17.07 -1.50
N LEU A 20 21.46 17.83 -1.97
CA LEU A 20 22.47 18.49 -1.15
C LEU A 20 21.77 19.53 -0.25
N ALA A 21 21.04 19.06 0.76
CA ALA A 21 20.32 19.89 1.72
C ALA A 21 21.17 20.32 2.92
N SER A 22 22.48 20.56 2.74
CA SER A 22 23.37 20.90 3.88
C SER A 22 23.96 22.32 3.88
N ALA A 23 23.70 23.17 2.87
CA ALA A 23 24.44 24.44 2.77
C ALA A 23 23.63 25.73 2.48
N ALA A 24 22.32 25.66 2.23
CA ALA A 24 21.52 26.85 1.89
C ALA A 24 20.44 27.25 2.92
N ASN A 25 20.39 26.57 4.08
CA ASN A 25 19.29 26.68 5.05
C ASN A 25 19.31 27.93 5.96
N GLY A 26 20.19 28.90 5.77
CA GLY A 26 20.40 29.96 6.77
C GLY A 26 19.33 31.06 6.83
N SER A 27 18.60 31.34 5.74
CA SER A 27 17.90 32.63 5.59
C SER A 27 16.40 32.55 5.30
N LEU A 28 15.85 31.36 4.98
CA LEU A 28 14.45 31.18 4.58
C LEU A 28 13.60 30.41 5.63
N LEU A 29 14.22 29.95 6.72
CA LEU A 29 13.59 29.18 7.82
C LEU A 29 12.65 29.99 8.74
N ASN A 30 12.55 31.31 8.58
CA ASN A 30 11.77 32.16 9.50
C ASN A 30 10.29 32.36 9.09
N ALA A 31 9.87 31.89 7.92
CA ALA A 31 8.50 32.13 7.42
C ALA A 31 7.48 31.01 7.74
N ALA A 32 7.93 29.84 8.23
CA ALA A 32 7.06 28.68 8.50
C ALA A 32 6.68 28.48 9.99
N GLY A 33 6.95 29.47 10.85
CA GLY A 33 6.72 29.35 12.29
C GLY A 33 8.00 28.95 13.03
N THR A 34 8.50 29.86 13.86
CA THR A 34 9.77 29.72 14.58
C THR A 34 9.61 28.93 15.87
N GLN A 35 9.27 27.64 15.78
CA GLN A 35 9.45 26.75 16.93
C GLN A 35 9.67 25.27 16.64
N ASP A 36 9.76 24.83 15.37
CA ASP A 36 9.96 23.42 15.08
C ASP A 36 11.08 23.16 14.07
N GLY A 37 12.30 23.10 14.60
CA GLY A 37 13.30 22.06 14.29
C GLY A 37 13.83 21.84 12.86
N GLY A 38 13.27 22.47 11.83
CA GLY A 38 13.60 22.22 10.44
C GLY A 38 13.05 20.89 9.90
N ILE A 39 12.62 20.96 8.65
CA ILE A 39 12.25 19.82 7.81
C ILE A 39 13.44 18.85 7.68
N GLY A 40 13.24 17.56 7.95
CA GLY A 40 14.25 16.51 7.71
C GLY A 40 15.34 16.40 8.79
N ASN A 41 15.16 17.03 9.95
CA ASN A 41 16.05 16.85 11.08
C ASN A 41 15.68 15.62 11.91
N SER A 42 16.46 14.55 11.75
CA SER A 42 16.31 13.27 12.44
C SER A 42 16.42 13.33 13.97
N THR A 43 16.93 14.42 14.54
CA THR A 43 17.00 14.55 16.01
C THR A 43 15.62 14.61 16.68
N ASN A 44 14.58 15.11 15.99
CA ASN A 44 13.27 15.34 16.62
C ASN A 44 12.47 14.05 16.88
N TYR A 45 12.53 13.05 16.01
CA TYR A 45 11.81 11.79 16.29
C TYR A 45 12.54 10.95 17.34
N LEU A 46 13.86 11.09 17.47
CA LEU A 46 14.60 10.54 18.60
C LEU A 46 14.32 11.32 19.89
N ASP A 47 14.03 12.61 19.82
CA ASP A 47 13.55 13.34 21.00
C ASP A 47 12.14 12.86 21.42
N ALA A 48 11.26 12.56 20.44
CA ALA A 48 9.93 12.00 20.70
C ALA A 48 9.96 10.52 21.13
N VAL A 49 10.89 9.73 20.56
CA VAL A 49 11.03 8.28 20.74
C VAL A 49 12.52 7.90 20.84
N PRO A 50 13.20 8.23 21.96
CA PRO A 50 14.67 8.13 22.10
C PRO A 50 15.26 6.73 22.05
N ASN A 51 14.41 5.70 22.07
CA ASN A 51 14.82 4.30 21.95
C ASN A 51 13.94 3.59 20.93
N ILE A 52 13.65 4.25 19.80
CA ILE A 52 12.86 3.63 18.74
C ILE A 52 13.52 2.32 18.30
N ALA A 53 12.71 1.27 18.29
CA ALA A 53 13.11 -0.07 17.91
C ALA A 53 11.98 -0.65 17.07
N VAL A 54 12.32 -1.64 16.25
CA VAL A 54 11.33 -2.33 15.44
C VAL A 54 10.31 -3.01 16.35
N ASP A 55 9.04 -2.66 16.18
CA ASP A 55 7.91 -3.35 16.80
C ASP A 55 7.28 -4.31 15.79
N SER A 56 7.42 -5.61 16.03
CA SER A 56 6.87 -6.62 15.12
C SER A 56 5.35 -6.63 15.23
N LYS A 57 4.67 -6.28 14.13
CA LYS A 57 3.20 -6.31 14.03
C LYS A 57 2.68 -7.68 13.59
N VAL A 58 3.51 -8.53 13.00
CA VAL A 58 3.20 -9.93 12.70
C VAL A 58 3.92 -10.82 13.71
N ASN A 59 3.16 -11.51 14.55
CA ASN A 59 3.69 -12.33 15.64
C ASN A 59 3.28 -13.80 15.52
N GLU A 60 2.17 -14.20 16.15
CA GLU A 60 1.68 -15.57 16.15
C GLU A 60 0.74 -15.81 14.97
N ILE A 61 -0.15 -14.86 14.66
CA ILE A 61 -1.03 -14.92 13.49
C ILE A 61 -0.15 -14.71 12.25
N ILE A 62 -0.19 -15.69 11.33
CA ILE A 62 0.51 -15.60 10.04
C ILE A 62 -0.46 -15.50 8.85
N TYR A 63 -1.76 -15.75 9.07
CA TYR A 63 -2.85 -15.44 8.14
C TYR A 63 -4.22 -15.49 8.86
N PRO A 64 -5.17 -14.59 8.57
CA PRO A 64 -4.98 -13.40 7.73
C PRO A 64 -4.20 -12.28 8.44
N LEU A 65 -3.59 -11.39 7.66
CA LEU A 65 -2.80 -10.25 8.15
C LEU A 65 -3.34 -8.95 7.58
N PHE A 66 -2.84 -7.81 8.08
CA PHE A 66 -3.22 -6.49 7.59
C PHE A 66 -3.04 -6.32 6.07
N ALA A 67 -1.88 -6.75 5.53
CA ALA A 67 -1.57 -6.66 4.10
C ALA A 67 -2.10 -7.83 3.25
N THR A 68 -2.63 -8.86 3.89
CA THR A 68 -3.20 -10.06 3.24
C THR A 68 -4.51 -10.48 3.92
N PRO A 69 -5.53 -9.60 3.90
CA PRO A 69 -6.77 -9.84 4.61
C PRO A 69 -7.57 -10.99 3.98
N ALA A 70 -8.39 -11.64 4.80
CA ALA A 70 -9.38 -12.60 4.35
C ALA A 70 -10.73 -11.90 4.11
N ILE A 71 -11.27 -12.02 2.90
CA ILE A 71 -12.66 -11.66 2.59
C ILE A 71 -13.49 -12.94 2.68
N LYS A 72 -14.48 -12.99 3.57
CA LYS A 72 -15.31 -14.18 3.80
C LYS A 72 -16.79 -13.84 3.91
N GLN A 73 -17.61 -14.69 3.34
CA GLN A 73 -19.05 -14.59 3.50
C GLN A 73 -19.45 -15.00 4.93
N LYS A 74 -20.37 -14.26 5.56
CA LYS A 74 -20.95 -14.66 6.85
C LYS A 74 -21.60 -16.05 6.75
N GLY A 75 -21.62 -16.78 7.86
CA GLY A 75 -22.08 -18.18 7.87
C GLY A 75 -21.10 -19.18 7.23
N LYS A 76 -19.95 -18.75 6.72
CA LYS A 76 -18.87 -19.63 6.24
C LYS A 76 -17.73 -19.74 7.24
N THR A 77 -16.82 -20.68 6.97
CA THR A 77 -15.63 -20.89 7.79
C THR A 77 -14.48 -19.96 7.36
N LEU A 78 -13.67 -19.58 8.33
CA LEU A 78 -12.38 -18.93 8.16
C LEU A 78 -11.31 -19.86 8.71
N THR A 79 -10.23 -20.07 7.96
CA THR A 79 -9.03 -20.75 8.48
C THR A 79 -8.02 -19.70 8.86
N VAL A 80 -7.70 -19.63 10.16
CA VAL A 80 -6.64 -18.81 10.70
C VAL A 80 -5.38 -19.66 10.82
N LYS A 81 -4.27 -19.18 10.28
CA LYS A 81 -2.96 -19.84 10.43
C LYS A 81 -2.20 -19.16 11.55
N VAL A 82 -1.75 -19.94 12.53
CA VAL A 82 -1.04 -19.45 13.71
C VAL A 82 0.25 -20.24 13.90
N ASP A 83 1.40 -19.57 13.96
CA ASP A 83 2.64 -20.18 14.44
C ASP A 83 2.73 -19.98 15.96
N SER A 84 2.62 -21.08 16.69
CA SER A 84 2.73 -21.07 18.16
C SER A 84 4.16 -20.91 18.67
N LYS A 85 5.14 -20.73 17.77
CA LYS A 85 6.56 -20.50 18.07
C LYS A 85 7.15 -21.58 18.99
N GLY A 86 6.79 -22.84 18.71
CA GLY A 86 7.25 -24.02 19.43
C GLY A 86 6.42 -24.40 20.66
N ALA A 87 5.38 -23.63 21.03
CA ALA A 87 4.50 -24.01 22.13
C ALA A 87 3.48 -25.07 21.72
N GLU A 88 3.18 -26.03 22.60
CA GLU A 88 2.02 -26.90 22.40
C GLU A 88 0.74 -26.11 22.65
N ALA A 89 -0.01 -25.81 21.58
CA ALA A 89 -1.14 -24.89 21.62
C ALA A 89 -2.48 -25.60 21.80
N GLY A 90 -3.32 -25.07 22.70
CA GLY A 90 -4.69 -25.56 22.95
C GLY A 90 -5.61 -24.47 23.52
N ALA A 91 -6.86 -24.82 23.80
CA ALA A 91 -7.87 -23.88 24.33
C ALA A 91 -7.98 -22.58 23.51
N TRP A 92 -8.18 -22.74 22.21
CA TRP A 92 -8.26 -21.66 21.23
C TRP A 92 -9.51 -20.79 21.44
N ASN A 93 -9.34 -19.49 21.35
CA ASN A 93 -10.39 -18.49 21.27
C ASN A 93 -10.04 -17.52 20.13
N VAL A 94 -11.00 -17.26 19.26
CA VAL A 94 -10.85 -16.36 18.11
C VAL A 94 -12.02 -15.40 18.09
N LYS A 95 -11.75 -14.11 17.90
CA LYS A 95 -12.76 -13.06 17.87
C LYS A 95 -12.56 -12.08 16.71
N LEU A 96 -13.66 -11.51 16.25
CA LEU A 96 -13.64 -10.29 15.45
C LEU A 96 -13.88 -9.09 16.37
N LYS A 97 -13.01 -8.10 16.27
CA LYS A 97 -13.12 -6.81 16.97
C LYS A 97 -13.41 -5.70 15.96
N GLN A 98 -14.09 -4.67 16.43
CA GLN A 98 -14.27 -3.45 15.63
C GLN A 98 -12.90 -2.84 15.35
N THR A 99 -12.72 -2.28 14.16
CA THR A 99 -11.48 -1.59 13.82
C THR A 99 -11.19 -0.46 14.80
N ASN A 100 -9.91 -0.19 15.04
CA ASN A 100 -9.42 0.85 15.96
C ASN A 100 -9.99 2.28 15.74
N HIS A 101 -10.61 2.55 14.58
CA HIS A 101 -11.25 3.83 14.24
C HIS A 101 -12.78 3.79 14.17
N SER A 102 -13.40 2.67 14.58
CA SER A 102 -14.85 2.50 14.63
C SER A 102 -15.42 3.08 15.93
N SER A 103 -16.58 3.75 15.87
CA SER A 103 -17.35 4.16 17.07
C SER A 103 -18.16 3.01 17.68
N LEU A 104 -18.12 1.82 17.06
CA LEU A 104 -18.78 0.60 17.56
C LEU A 104 -17.83 -0.16 18.48
N THR A 105 -18.37 -1.00 19.36
CA THR A 105 -17.59 -1.72 20.39
C THR A 105 -17.86 -3.23 20.45
N LYS A 106 -18.89 -3.73 19.77
CA LYS A 106 -19.25 -5.13 19.81
C LYS A 106 -18.21 -6.03 19.14
N GLU A 107 -17.76 -6.99 19.92
CA GLU A 107 -16.95 -8.11 19.49
C GLU A 107 -17.82 -9.32 19.12
N TYR A 108 -17.29 -10.18 18.27
CA TYR A 108 -17.95 -11.41 17.84
C TYR A 108 -17.03 -12.60 18.06
N ASP A 109 -17.41 -13.50 18.97
CA ASP A 109 -16.73 -14.78 19.13
C ASP A 109 -16.94 -15.63 17.87
N LEU A 110 -15.86 -16.22 17.37
CA LEU A 110 -15.86 -17.16 16.24
C LEU A 110 -15.70 -18.59 16.78
N PRO A 111 -16.74 -19.44 16.77
CA PRO A 111 -16.64 -20.78 17.30
C PRO A 111 -15.57 -21.61 16.58
N VAL A 112 -14.58 -22.07 17.33
CA VAL A 112 -13.52 -22.96 16.82
C VAL A 112 -14.11 -24.32 16.50
N GLN A 113 -14.06 -24.71 15.23
CA GLN A 113 -14.53 -26.00 14.74
C GLN A 113 -13.42 -27.05 14.81
N LYS A 114 -12.19 -26.64 14.47
CA LYS A 114 -11.04 -27.53 14.37
C LYS A 114 -9.75 -26.76 14.55
N ALA A 115 -8.78 -27.35 15.24
CA ALA A 115 -7.40 -26.89 15.25
C ALA A 115 -6.50 -28.10 14.97
N GLU A 116 -5.67 -28.01 13.94
CA GLU A 116 -4.80 -29.12 13.52
C GLU A 116 -3.45 -28.59 13.04
N ALA A 117 -2.46 -29.48 12.94
CA ALA A 117 -1.17 -29.13 12.36
C ALA A 117 -1.37 -28.56 10.95
N GLY A 118 -0.73 -27.42 10.70
CA GLY A 118 -0.77 -26.71 9.44
C GLY A 118 0.61 -26.51 8.84
N ASP A 119 0.62 -25.85 7.70
CA ASP A 119 1.81 -25.49 6.95
C ASP A 119 1.71 -24.06 6.41
N SER A 120 2.83 -23.54 5.93
CA SER A 120 2.87 -22.26 5.22
C SER A 120 3.96 -22.30 4.15
N TYR A 121 3.69 -21.66 3.01
CA TYR A 121 4.71 -21.44 1.99
C TYR A 121 5.73 -20.38 2.47
N TRP A 122 5.28 -19.40 3.26
CA TRP A 122 6.09 -18.29 3.77
C TRP A 122 6.92 -18.66 5.01
N LYS A 123 6.29 -19.01 6.14
CA LYS A 123 7.00 -19.42 7.37
C LYS A 123 7.13 -20.93 7.44
N LYS A 124 8.36 -21.43 7.57
CA LYS A 124 8.64 -22.86 7.78
C LYS A 124 8.81 -23.14 9.26
N SER A 125 7.78 -23.69 9.88
CA SER A 125 7.76 -24.04 11.30
C SER A 125 6.90 -25.29 11.50
N SER A 126 7.34 -26.19 12.39
CA SER A 126 6.59 -27.41 12.73
C SER A 126 5.47 -27.14 13.75
N SER A 127 5.36 -25.89 14.24
CA SER A 127 4.40 -25.47 15.26
C SER A 127 3.30 -24.57 14.70
N ILE A 128 3.06 -24.66 13.39
CA ILE A 128 1.96 -23.99 12.70
C ILE A 128 0.68 -24.78 12.90
N TYR A 129 -0.39 -24.09 13.24
CA TYR A 129 -1.74 -24.62 13.36
C TYR A 129 -2.66 -23.97 12.32
N ASN A 130 -3.47 -24.80 11.67
CA ASN A 130 -4.66 -24.37 10.96
C ASN A 130 -5.84 -24.41 11.93
N VAL A 131 -6.35 -23.24 12.32
CA VAL A 131 -7.51 -23.07 13.22
C VAL A 131 -8.71 -22.66 12.39
N THR A 132 -9.60 -23.60 12.13
CA THR A 132 -10.84 -23.38 11.39
C THR A 132 -11.93 -22.92 12.35
N VAL A 133 -12.46 -21.72 12.10
CA VAL A 133 -13.52 -21.09 12.89
C VAL A 133 -14.76 -20.84 12.03
N GLN A 134 -15.92 -20.79 12.66
CA GLN A 134 -17.19 -20.44 12.01
C GLN A 134 -17.44 -18.94 12.15
N ILE A 135 -17.77 -18.24 11.06
CA ILE A 135 -18.29 -16.86 11.13
C ILE A 135 -19.80 -16.93 11.37
N PRO A 136 -20.33 -16.43 12.50
CA PRO A 136 -21.76 -16.44 12.76
C PRO A 136 -22.56 -15.59 11.75
N ASP A 137 -23.79 -16.00 11.42
CA ASP A 137 -24.69 -15.24 10.53
C ASP A 137 -25.09 -13.87 11.11
N SER A 138 -24.94 -13.68 12.42
CA SER A 138 -25.22 -12.42 13.11
C SER A 138 -24.13 -11.37 12.97
N VAL A 139 -22.97 -11.70 12.39
CA VAL A 139 -21.88 -10.75 12.16
C VAL A 139 -22.26 -9.85 10.96
N PRO A 140 -22.35 -8.52 11.14
CA PRO A 140 -22.61 -7.60 10.04
C PRO A 140 -21.48 -7.59 9.00
N GLU A 141 -21.82 -7.32 7.74
CA GLU A 141 -20.82 -7.05 6.71
C GLU A 141 -19.99 -5.81 7.07
N LYS A 142 -18.70 -5.99 7.36
CA LYS A 142 -17.76 -4.92 7.71
C LYS A 142 -16.33 -5.46 7.66
N LEU A 143 -15.37 -4.55 7.69
CA LEU A 143 -13.99 -4.86 8.00
C LEU A 143 -13.82 -4.96 9.53
N TYR A 144 -13.05 -5.93 9.98
CA TYR A 144 -12.80 -6.25 11.38
C TYR A 144 -11.32 -6.51 11.64
N ASP A 145 -10.94 -6.27 12.88
CA ASP A 145 -9.68 -6.75 13.45
C ASP A 145 -9.88 -8.20 13.91
N LEU A 146 -8.83 -9.00 13.88
CA LEU A 146 -8.83 -10.38 14.34
C LEU A 146 -8.02 -10.48 15.63
N GLU A 147 -8.61 -11.04 16.69
CA GLU A 147 -7.90 -11.43 17.91
C GLU A 147 -7.88 -12.95 18.01
N VAL A 148 -6.70 -13.52 18.25
CA VAL A 148 -6.52 -14.94 18.54
C VAL A 148 -5.86 -15.08 19.88
N SER A 149 -6.40 -15.95 20.73
CA SER A 149 -5.72 -16.38 21.94
C SER A 149 -5.76 -17.89 22.13
N PHE A 150 -4.68 -18.42 22.68
CA PHE A 150 -4.53 -19.84 22.97
C PHE A 150 -3.66 -20.05 24.20
N THR A 151 -3.74 -21.23 24.80
CA THR A 151 -2.82 -21.64 25.87
C THR A 151 -1.62 -22.32 25.23
N GLY A 152 -0.43 -21.74 25.42
CA GLY A 152 0.86 -22.31 25.03
C GLY A 152 1.76 -22.46 26.26
N ASN A 153 2.29 -23.66 26.50
CA ASN A 153 3.15 -23.95 27.66
C ASN A 153 2.56 -23.50 29.02
N GLY A 154 1.25 -23.66 29.19
CA GLY A 154 0.52 -23.29 30.41
C GLY A 154 0.26 -21.79 30.60
N LYS A 155 0.56 -20.94 29.60
CA LYS A 155 0.26 -19.50 29.62
C LYS A 155 -0.67 -19.11 28.48
N ARG A 156 -1.51 -18.10 28.71
CA ARG A 156 -2.31 -17.50 27.64
C ARG A 156 -1.40 -16.64 26.76
N ILE A 157 -1.41 -16.92 25.47
CA ILE A 157 -0.79 -16.13 24.40
C ILE A 157 -1.94 -15.46 23.65
N THR A 158 -1.76 -14.20 23.24
CA THR A 158 -2.76 -13.43 22.51
C THR A 158 -2.06 -12.57 21.49
N ASP A 159 -2.59 -12.58 20.28
CA ASP A 159 -2.11 -11.79 19.15
C ASP A 159 -3.30 -11.19 18.41
N GLU A 160 -3.07 -10.04 17.79
CA GLU A 160 -4.10 -9.26 17.09
C GLU A 160 -3.59 -8.82 15.71
N GLN A 161 -4.48 -8.84 14.71
CA GLN A 161 -4.21 -8.34 13.37
C GLN A 161 -5.29 -7.34 12.95
N PRO A 162 -4.95 -6.05 12.78
CA PRO A 162 -5.93 -5.06 12.37
C PRO A 162 -6.38 -5.30 10.93
N HIS A 163 -7.63 -5.00 10.65
CA HIS A 163 -8.21 -4.95 9.30
C HIS A 163 -8.01 -6.25 8.49
N SER A 164 -7.87 -7.38 9.17
CA SER A 164 -7.45 -8.64 8.58
C SER A 164 -8.63 -9.51 8.14
N VAL A 165 -9.86 -9.18 8.53
CA VAL A 165 -11.06 -9.93 8.14
C VAL A 165 -12.15 -8.99 7.63
N LYS A 166 -12.49 -9.09 6.35
CA LYS A 166 -13.70 -8.49 5.78
C LYS A 166 -14.80 -9.54 5.72
N VAL A 167 -15.86 -9.34 6.50
CA VAL A 167 -17.08 -10.14 6.38
C VAL A 167 -17.99 -9.51 5.34
N VAL A 168 -18.55 -10.33 4.45
CA VAL A 168 -19.55 -9.90 3.44
C VAL A 168 -20.83 -10.73 3.56
N ASP A 169 -21.96 -10.15 3.17
CA ASP A 169 -23.23 -10.89 3.11
C ASP A 169 -23.24 -11.87 1.93
N THR A 170 -22.69 -11.42 0.80
CA THR A 170 -22.43 -12.21 -0.41
C THR A 170 -21.31 -11.55 -1.20
N PHE A 171 -20.54 -12.35 -1.96
CA PHE A 171 -19.64 -11.78 -2.96
C PHE A 171 -20.45 -11.17 -4.10
N LYS A 172 -19.99 -10.02 -4.60
CA LYS A 172 -20.63 -9.30 -5.71
C LYS A 172 -20.00 -9.76 -7.03
N LYS A 173 -20.82 -10.14 -8.02
CA LYS A 173 -20.32 -10.37 -9.38
C LYS A 173 -19.83 -9.07 -10.02
N ASP A 174 -20.58 -8.00 -9.78
CA ASP A 174 -20.22 -6.64 -10.17
C ASP A 174 -19.57 -5.98 -8.96
N PHE A 175 -18.25 -5.99 -8.92
CA PHE A 175 -17.44 -5.49 -7.81
C PHE A 175 -16.51 -4.38 -8.28
N THR A 176 -15.97 -3.64 -7.32
CA THR A 176 -15.02 -2.56 -7.58
C THR A 176 -13.79 -2.72 -6.71
N PHE A 177 -12.63 -2.38 -7.26
CA PHE A 177 -11.41 -2.28 -6.47
C PHE A 177 -10.62 -1.05 -6.90
N LEU A 178 -9.80 -0.52 -6.00
CA LEU A 178 -8.89 0.58 -6.30
C LEU A 178 -7.45 0.10 -6.30
N HIS A 179 -6.63 0.72 -7.15
CA HIS A 179 -5.20 0.50 -7.23
C HIS A 179 -4.47 1.78 -6.81
N LEU A 180 -3.67 1.65 -5.77
CA LEU A 180 -2.85 2.69 -5.16
C LEU A 180 -1.37 2.30 -5.25
N THR A 181 -0.47 3.27 -5.22
CA THR A 181 0.98 3.01 -5.23
C THR A 181 1.75 4.20 -4.70
N ASP A 182 3.02 3.99 -4.34
CA ASP A 182 4.00 5.06 -4.13
C ASP A 182 3.51 6.11 -3.12
N THR A 183 3.22 5.68 -1.88
CA THR A 183 2.78 6.60 -0.81
C THR A 183 3.95 7.32 -0.16
N HIS A 184 5.16 6.74 -0.19
CA HIS A 184 6.42 7.38 0.20
C HIS A 184 6.35 8.18 1.51
N VAL A 185 5.81 7.58 2.57
CA VAL A 185 5.82 8.17 3.93
C VAL A 185 7.27 8.49 4.31
N GLY A 186 7.50 9.71 4.80
CA GLY A 186 8.84 10.21 5.11
C GLY A 186 9.56 10.89 3.95
N SER A 187 8.99 10.89 2.73
CA SER A 187 9.75 11.39 1.59
C SER A 187 9.88 12.91 1.55
N PRO A 188 11.12 13.44 1.46
CA PRO A 188 11.37 14.86 1.31
C PRO A 188 10.98 15.38 -0.08
N ARG A 189 10.73 14.51 -1.07
CA ARG A 189 10.32 14.93 -2.42
C ARG A 189 8.97 15.63 -2.41
N ASN A 190 8.13 15.35 -1.41
CA ASN A 190 6.86 16.02 -1.15
C ASN A 190 6.98 17.54 -0.90
N LEU A 191 8.19 18.03 -0.64
CA LEU A 191 8.42 19.43 -0.26
C LEU A 191 8.90 20.27 -1.43
N GLY A 192 9.48 19.60 -2.43
CA GLY A 192 10.02 20.22 -3.62
C GLY A 192 8.90 20.75 -4.50
N ASP A 193 9.11 21.90 -5.13
CA ASP A 193 8.30 22.25 -6.29
C ASP A 193 8.60 21.21 -7.40
N PRO A 194 7.60 20.49 -7.96
CA PRO A 194 7.83 19.53 -9.04
C PRO A 194 8.55 20.16 -10.25
N ASP A 195 8.42 21.48 -10.44
CA ASP A 195 9.07 22.24 -11.50
C ASP A 195 10.40 22.90 -11.05
N ASN A 196 10.72 22.85 -9.75
CA ASN A 196 11.98 23.32 -9.16
C ASN A 196 12.44 22.45 -7.97
N ILE A 197 13.20 21.40 -8.31
CA ILE A 197 13.72 20.36 -7.41
C ILE A 197 14.62 20.91 -6.27
N SER A 198 15.06 22.16 -6.36
CA SER A 198 15.91 22.81 -5.34
C SER A 198 15.16 23.73 -4.37
N GLY A 199 13.89 24.03 -4.65
CA GLY A 199 13.06 24.93 -3.85
C GLY A 199 12.04 24.18 -3.02
N THR A 200 11.81 24.63 -1.79
CA THR A 200 10.66 24.18 -0.99
C THR A 200 9.43 25.03 -1.30
N ASP A 201 8.28 24.42 -1.51
CA ASP A 201 7.00 25.13 -1.65
C ASP A 201 6.21 25.07 -0.33
N PRO A 202 5.87 26.20 0.31
CA PRO A 202 5.12 26.21 1.58
C PRO A 202 3.75 25.51 1.52
N ALA A 203 3.06 25.55 0.37
CA ALA A 203 1.79 24.88 0.21
C ALA A 203 1.99 23.35 0.17
N LEU A 204 3.01 22.89 -0.55
CA LEU A 204 3.35 21.46 -0.59
C LEU A 204 3.91 20.97 0.74
N ALA A 205 4.70 21.78 1.46
CA ALA A 205 5.17 21.45 2.80
C ALA A 205 4.02 21.21 3.79
N LYS A 206 2.97 22.04 3.71
CA LYS A 206 1.75 21.84 4.50
C LYS A 206 1.06 20.52 4.14
N GLU A 207 0.93 20.20 2.86
CA GLU A 207 0.28 18.97 2.39
C GLU A 207 1.11 17.71 2.67
N ALA A 208 2.42 17.81 2.60
CA ALA A 208 3.33 16.76 3.04
C ALA A 208 3.09 16.43 4.52
N GLY A 209 2.85 17.45 5.35
CA GLY A 209 2.68 17.30 6.80
C GLY A 209 3.90 16.67 7.47
N MET A 210 5.05 16.72 6.80
CA MET A 210 6.24 15.97 7.19
C MET A 210 6.73 16.46 8.57
N TRP A 211 6.83 15.55 9.53
CA TRP A 211 7.27 15.83 10.91
C TRP A 211 6.41 16.82 11.73
N ASP A 212 5.15 17.07 11.35
CA ASP A 212 4.25 17.90 12.19
C ASP A 212 4.03 17.24 13.56
N PRO A 213 4.20 17.91 14.70
CA PRO A 213 4.05 17.30 16.03
C PRO A 213 2.61 16.83 16.30
N ASP A 214 1.62 17.40 15.61
CA ASP A 214 0.25 16.90 15.61
C ASP A 214 0.12 15.76 14.59
N GLU A 215 0.01 14.52 15.08
CA GLU A 215 -0.19 13.34 14.23
C GLU A 215 -1.36 13.44 13.26
N LYS A 216 -2.37 14.28 13.55
CA LYS A 216 -3.52 14.50 12.65
C LYS A 216 -3.13 15.31 11.42
N LYS A 217 -2.01 16.02 11.46
CA LYS A 217 -1.48 16.84 10.37
C LYS A 217 -0.33 16.18 9.62
N ARG A 218 0.15 15.00 10.05
CA ARG A 218 1.19 14.26 9.34
C ARG A 218 0.67 13.58 8.08
N TRP A 219 1.42 13.65 6.97
CA TRP A 219 1.10 12.91 5.74
C TRP A 219 -0.29 13.26 5.19
N LEU A 220 -0.65 14.56 5.14
CA LEU A 220 -2.02 14.99 4.78
C LEU A 220 -2.43 14.49 3.40
N TYR A 221 -1.51 14.45 2.43
CA TYR A 221 -1.75 13.88 1.11
C TYR A 221 -2.28 12.45 1.19
N LEU A 222 -1.62 11.56 1.93
CA LEU A 222 -2.04 10.18 2.13
C LEU A 222 -3.36 10.11 2.90
N GLN A 223 -3.53 10.93 3.94
CA GLN A 223 -4.78 10.98 4.71
C GLN A 223 -5.97 11.43 3.85
N LYS A 224 -5.77 12.35 2.90
CA LYS A 224 -6.80 12.79 1.95
C LYS A 224 -7.15 11.68 0.97
N THR A 225 -6.15 11.00 0.40
CA THR A 225 -6.39 9.81 -0.44
C THR A 225 -7.20 8.76 0.32
N ILE A 226 -6.85 8.46 1.58
CA ILE A 226 -7.58 7.48 2.40
C ILE A 226 -9.05 7.91 2.60
N LYS A 227 -9.32 9.19 2.82
CA LYS A 227 -10.71 9.70 2.94
C LYS A 227 -11.50 9.48 1.65
N GLU A 228 -10.91 9.75 0.49
CA GLU A 228 -11.56 9.48 -0.81
C GLU A 228 -11.80 8.00 -1.04
N VAL A 229 -10.82 7.14 -0.72
CA VAL A 229 -10.95 5.68 -0.79
C VAL A 229 -12.08 5.18 0.13
N ASN A 230 -12.14 5.68 1.36
CA ASN A 230 -13.17 5.30 2.32
C ASN A 230 -14.58 5.70 1.86
N LEU A 231 -14.71 6.88 1.22
CA LEU A 231 -15.98 7.31 0.61
C LEU A 231 -16.32 6.47 -0.62
N ALA A 232 -15.35 6.13 -1.45
CA ALA A 232 -15.56 5.25 -2.60
C ALA A 232 -15.97 3.82 -2.18
N ASN A 233 -15.53 3.38 -0.98
CA ASN A 233 -15.84 2.08 -0.35
C ASN A 233 -15.75 0.89 -1.32
N PRO A 234 -14.60 0.69 -2.00
CA PRO A 234 -14.42 -0.45 -2.90
C PRO A 234 -14.49 -1.79 -2.14
N ASP A 235 -14.70 -2.88 -2.88
CA ASP A 235 -14.72 -4.22 -2.30
C ASP A 235 -13.35 -4.66 -1.77
N PHE A 236 -12.27 -4.15 -2.37
CA PHE A 236 -10.91 -4.22 -1.85
C PHE A 236 -10.01 -3.17 -2.50
N VAL A 237 -8.80 -3.02 -1.97
CA VAL A 237 -7.74 -2.16 -2.51
C VAL A 237 -6.49 -3.00 -2.74
N VAL A 238 -5.77 -2.72 -3.82
CA VAL A 238 -4.41 -3.23 -4.05
C VAL A 238 -3.41 -2.07 -3.99
N VAL A 239 -2.29 -2.28 -3.29
CA VAL A 239 -1.22 -1.30 -3.13
C VAL A 239 0.09 -1.89 -3.66
N THR A 240 0.66 -1.28 -4.71
CA THR A 240 1.83 -1.81 -5.42
C THR A 240 3.16 -1.27 -4.91
N GLY A 241 3.31 -1.10 -3.59
CA GLY A 241 4.61 -0.84 -2.96
C GLY A 241 5.05 0.62 -2.95
N ASP A 242 6.27 0.80 -2.43
CA ASP A 242 6.88 2.09 -2.11
C ASP A 242 6.03 2.89 -1.12
N LEU A 243 5.70 2.24 0.00
CA LEU A 243 4.88 2.84 1.02
C LEU A 243 5.65 3.88 1.84
N MET A 244 6.95 3.67 1.97
CA MET A 244 7.91 4.46 2.74
C MET A 244 9.02 5.02 1.83
N TYR A 245 9.80 5.98 2.32
CA TYR A 245 10.90 6.55 1.56
C TYR A 245 12.23 5.78 1.66
N GLY A 246 12.42 4.91 2.65
CA GLY A 246 13.58 4.01 2.68
C GLY A 246 14.84 4.60 3.34
N GLN A 247 14.68 5.56 4.27
CA GLN A 247 15.70 6.09 5.19
C GLN A 247 16.69 7.14 4.64
N MET A 248 16.58 8.40 5.09
CA MET A 248 17.64 9.40 4.92
C MET A 248 18.67 9.38 6.06
N ASN A 249 18.21 9.16 7.29
CA ASN A 249 18.99 9.22 8.51
C ASN A 249 18.93 7.90 9.29
N PRO A 250 19.95 7.53 10.07
CA PRO A 250 19.92 6.31 10.88
C PRO A 250 18.66 6.23 11.74
N GLN A 251 18.00 5.07 11.80
CA GLN A 251 16.74 4.78 12.54
C GLN A 251 15.44 5.39 11.98
N GLU A 252 15.52 6.30 11.01
CA GLU A 252 14.33 6.91 10.39
C GLU A 252 13.46 5.86 9.69
N TYR A 253 14.06 4.79 9.17
CA TYR A 253 13.31 3.73 8.51
C TYR A 253 12.30 3.04 9.43
N ILE A 254 12.67 2.84 10.70
CA ILE A 254 11.80 2.23 11.70
C ILE A 254 10.57 3.12 11.92
N TYR A 255 10.81 4.43 12.02
CA TYR A 255 9.74 5.42 12.14
C TYR A 255 8.85 5.47 10.90
N GLU A 256 9.41 5.44 9.69
CA GLU A 256 8.64 5.39 8.43
C GLU A 256 7.72 4.17 8.39
N TYR A 257 8.20 2.99 8.80
CA TYR A 257 7.41 1.77 8.90
C TYR A 257 6.26 1.91 9.91
N GLU A 258 6.54 2.42 11.12
CA GLU A 258 5.52 2.66 12.15
C GLU A 258 4.44 3.64 11.67
N GLU A 259 4.84 4.77 11.11
CA GLU A 259 3.91 5.79 10.61
C GLU A 259 3.09 5.27 9.42
N THR A 260 3.72 4.53 8.51
CA THR A 260 3.01 3.89 7.40
C THR A 260 1.95 2.93 7.92
N TYR A 261 2.32 2.04 8.84
CA TYR A 261 1.41 1.07 9.44
C TYR A 261 0.26 1.76 10.17
N ARG A 262 0.55 2.84 10.91
CA ARG A 262 -0.46 3.66 11.62
C ARG A 262 -1.41 4.38 10.66
N VAL A 263 -0.89 5.01 9.61
CA VAL A 263 -1.72 5.81 8.69
C VAL A 263 -2.58 4.92 7.81
N LEU A 264 -2.04 3.81 7.30
CA LEU A 264 -2.80 2.87 6.46
C LEU A 264 -3.96 2.21 7.21
N GLN A 265 -3.88 2.05 8.53
CA GLN A 265 -5.01 1.60 9.35
C GLN A 265 -6.21 2.55 9.33
N LYS A 266 -6.12 3.76 8.75
CA LYS A 266 -7.29 4.62 8.54
C LYS A 266 -8.19 4.17 7.37
N LEU A 267 -7.77 3.18 6.57
CA LEU A 267 -8.56 2.61 5.48
C LEU A 267 -9.66 1.69 6.00
N ASN A 268 -10.91 1.94 5.64
CA ASN A 268 -12.08 1.15 6.07
C ASN A 268 -12.40 -0.03 5.14
N VAL A 269 -11.45 -0.40 4.28
CA VAL A 269 -11.58 -1.45 3.25
C VAL A 269 -10.40 -2.42 3.33
N PRO A 270 -10.56 -3.71 2.95
CA PRO A 270 -9.44 -4.64 2.95
C PRO A 270 -8.39 -4.24 1.92
N VAL A 271 -7.12 -4.29 2.31
CA VAL A 271 -5.97 -3.84 1.51
C VAL A 271 -5.00 -4.99 1.26
N TYR A 272 -4.65 -5.22 0.00
CA TYR A 272 -3.64 -6.19 -0.42
C TYR A 272 -2.38 -5.44 -0.83
N ILE A 273 -1.27 -5.66 -0.13
CA ILE A 273 -0.08 -4.81 -0.24
C ILE A 273 1.14 -5.66 -0.61
N VAL A 274 1.86 -5.25 -1.64
CA VAL A 274 3.15 -5.83 -2.05
C VAL A 274 4.26 -4.80 -1.91
N PRO A 275 5.52 -5.21 -1.72
CA PRO A 275 6.60 -4.26 -1.56
C PRO A 275 7.08 -3.65 -2.89
N GLY A 276 7.59 -2.44 -2.79
CA GLY A 276 8.43 -1.76 -3.77
C GLY A 276 9.90 -1.77 -3.37
N ASN A 277 10.73 -1.07 -4.13
CA ASN A 277 12.16 -0.98 -3.87
C ASN A 277 12.46 -0.20 -2.58
N HIS A 278 11.76 0.92 -2.33
CA HIS A 278 11.96 1.73 -1.11
C HIS A 278 11.54 0.99 0.17
N ASP A 279 10.65 0.01 0.05
CA ASP A 279 10.25 -0.84 1.18
C ASP A 279 11.31 -1.87 1.55
N TYR A 280 12.23 -2.15 0.63
CA TYR A 280 13.16 -3.27 0.71
C TYR A 280 14.63 -2.87 0.75
N TYR A 281 14.97 -1.58 0.74
CA TYR A 281 16.37 -1.16 0.84
C TYR A 281 17.05 -1.73 2.09
N ALA A 282 18.32 -2.10 1.96
CA ALA A 282 19.18 -2.44 3.08
C ALA A 282 20.20 -1.31 3.29
N GLN A 283 20.50 -1.02 4.56
CA GLN A 283 21.40 0.06 4.95
C GLN A 283 22.42 -0.49 5.94
N ASP A 284 23.54 -1.01 5.42
CA ASP A 284 24.51 -1.76 6.22
C ASP A 284 25.17 -0.91 7.31
N ALA A 285 25.41 0.37 7.06
CA ALA A 285 25.97 1.30 8.05
C ALA A 285 25.05 1.53 9.26
N THR A 286 23.75 1.34 9.08
CA THR A 286 22.72 1.54 10.12
C THR A 286 22.11 0.22 10.60
N LEU A 287 22.59 -0.91 10.06
CA LEU A 287 22.08 -2.26 10.32
C LEU A 287 20.57 -2.42 10.05
N ALA A 288 20.00 -1.58 9.19
CA ALA A 288 18.60 -1.63 8.79
C ALA A 288 18.43 -2.50 7.55
N ASP A 289 17.35 -3.28 7.50
CA ASP A 289 17.06 -4.19 6.39
C ASP A 289 15.56 -4.21 6.14
N GLY A 290 15.11 -3.46 5.13
CA GLY A 290 13.70 -3.29 4.78
C GLY A 290 12.98 -4.61 4.54
N ALA A 291 13.64 -5.60 3.94
CA ALA A 291 13.02 -6.92 3.73
C ALA A 291 12.69 -7.63 5.06
N LYS A 292 13.48 -7.42 6.12
CA LYS A 292 13.16 -7.96 7.45
C LYS A 292 12.02 -7.19 8.10
N TYR A 293 12.04 -5.86 7.99
CA TYR A 293 10.99 -5.01 8.53
C TYR A 293 9.66 -5.32 7.84
N TRP A 294 9.65 -5.50 6.53
CA TRP A 294 8.47 -5.95 5.77
C TRP A 294 7.84 -7.20 6.36
N GLU A 295 8.62 -8.26 6.61
CA GLU A 295 8.10 -9.48 7.22
C GLU A 295 7.53 -9.27 8.63
N GLN A 296 8.09 -8.31 9.38
CA GLN A 296 7.67 -7.97 10.74
C GLN A 296 6.42 -7.10 10.76
N TYR A 297 6.16 -6.27 9.75
CA TYR A 297 5.01 -5.35 9.70
C TYR A 297 3.85 -5.86 8.83
N PHE A 298 4.14 -6.40 7.65
CA PHE A 298 3.15 -6.72 6.62
C PHE A 298 3.06 -8.21 6.30
N GLY A 299 4.13 -8.97 6.51
CA GLY A 299 4.15 -10.43 6.40
C GLY A 299 4.73 -10.95 5.08
N PRO A 300 4.06 -11.86 4.35
CA PRO A 300 4.64 -12.49 3.17
C PRO A 300 4.89 -11.47 2.05
N GLN A 301 5.95 -11.71 1.28
CA GLN A 301 6.36 -10.83 0.18
C GLN A 301 5.64 -11.11 -1.15
N TYR A 302 4.99 -12.26 -1.26
CA TYR A 302 4.11 -12.63 -2.37
C TYR A 302 2.99 -13.53 -1.84
N PHE A 303 1.81 -13.46 -2.45
CA PHE A 303 0.61 -14.18 -2.02
C PHE A 303 -0.44 -14.19 -3.14
N SER A 304 -1.45 -15.03 -3.00
CA SER A 304 -2.64 -15.05 -3.85
C SER A 304 -3.91 -14.96 -3.00
N PHE A 305 -4.98 -14.45 -3.60
CA PHE A 305 -6.31 -14.43 -2.98
C PHE A 305 -7.41 -14.51 -4.03
N ASP A 306 -8.57 -15.00 -3.60
CA ASP A 306 -9.78 -15.01 -4.40
C ASP A 306 -10.79 -13.99 -3.86
N TYR A 307 -11.46 -13.27 -4.78
CA TYR A 307 -12.69 -12.55 -4.47
C TYR A 307 -13.88 -13.40 -4.90
N GLY A 308 -14.34 -14.25 -3.97
CA GLY A 308 -15.37 -15.25 -4.23
C GLY A 308 -14.97 -16.16 -5.39
N THR A 309 -15.91 -16.44 -6.30
CA THR A 309 -15.61 -17.17 -7.54
C THR A 309 -15.28 -16.24 -8.72
N TYR A 310 -15.25 -14.93 -8.50
CA TYR A 310 -15.28 -13.92 -9.58
C TYR A 310 -13.90 -13.42 -9.96
N ALA A 311 -12.94 -13.45 -9.04
CA ALA A 311 -11.57 -13.07 -9.36
C ALA A 311 -10.55 -13.86 -8.55
N HIS A 312 -9.37 -13.99 -9.13
CA HIS A 312 -8.17 -14.56 -8.55
C HIS A 312 -7.02 -13.58 -8.78
N PHE A 313 -6.35 -13.15 -7.72
CA PHE A 313 -5.29 -12.16 -7.78
C PHE A 313 -4.00 -12.70 -7.16
N ILE A 314 -2.87 -12.33 -7.77
CA ILE A 314 -1.52 -12.63 -7.27
C ILE A 314 -0.76 -11.33 -7.05
N GLY A 315 -0.35 -11.09 -5.81
CA GLY A 315 0.60 -10.06 -5.45
C GLY A 315 2.01 -10.65 -5.38
N TYR A 316 2.99 -10.03 -6.04
CA TYR A 316 4.36 -10.55 -6.04
C TYR A 316 5.41 -9.45 -5.79
N ASN A 317 6.50 -9.83 -5.13
CA ASN A 317 7.64 -8.96 -4.89
C ASN A 317 8.48 -8.87 -6.16
N SER A 318 8.30 -7.76 -6.87
CA SER A 318 9.11 -7.41 -8.04
C SER A 318 10.47 -6.79 -7.71
N PHE A 319 10.87 -6.70 -6.45
CA PHE A 319 12.20 -6.26 -6.02
C PHE A 319 12.94 -7.40 -5.29
N ASP A 320 12.82 -8.61 -5.85
CA ASP A 320 13.39 -9.84 -5.31
C ASP A 320 14.89 -9.94 -5.60
N TRP A 321 15.66 -9.10 -4.93
CA TRP A 321 17.13 -9.03 -5.02
C TRP A 321 17.81 -9.65 -3.80
N HIS A 322 19.02 -10.15 -4.00
CA HIS A 322 19.85 -10.54 -2.87
C HIS A 322 20.24 -9.29 -2.06
N LYS A 323 20.43 -9.45 -0.74
CA LYS A 323 20.69 -8.32 0.18
C LYS A 323 21.82 -7.41 -0.33
N PHE A 324 22.89 -8.01 -0.85
CA PHE A 324 24.05 -7.27 -1.36
C PHE A 324 23.70 -6.26 -2.46
N ASP A 325 22.78 -6.61 -3.37
CA ASP A 325 22.40 -5.79 -4.51
C ASP A 325 21.46 -4.63 -4.11
N ARG A 326 20.74 -4.78 -3.00
CA ARG A 326 19.87 -3.75 -2.41
C ARG A 326 20.50 -3.00 -1.22
N SER A 327 21.79 -3.23 -0.95
CA SER A 327 22.53 -2.62 0.17
C SER A 327 23.15 -1.28 -0.22
N GLY A 328 22.79 -0.22 0.51
CA GLY A 328 23.36 1.12 0.43
C GLY A 328 24.31 1.46 1.59
N ASN A 329 25.05 2.57 1.45
CA ASN A 329 26.04 3.04 2.43
C ASN A 329 25.44 4.04 3.45
N GLY A 330 24.30 3.71 4.07
CA GLY A 330 23.72 4.45 5.19
C GLY A 330 22.81 5.64 4.83
N THR A 331 22.38 5.73 3.57
CA THR A 331 21.37 6.68 3.04
C THR A 331 20.58 5.99 1.93
N VAL A 332 19.47 6.57 1.44
CA VAL A 332 18.66 6.02 0.32
C VAL A 332 19.43 5.64 -0.96
N SER A 333 20.70 6.03 -1.11
CA SER A 333 21.55 5.64 -2.24
C SER A 333 21.85 4.13 -2.18
N VAL A 334 21.10 3.35 -2.95
CA VAL A 334 21.36 1.93 -3.24
C VAL A 334 21.73 1.76 -4.71
N PRO A 335 22.54 0.76 -5.07
CA PRO A 335 22.97 0.58 -6.47
C PRO A 335 21.90 -0.02 -7.38
N THR A 336 20.82 -0.56 -6.79
CA THR A 336 19.72 -1.19 -7.53
C THR A 336 18.39 -0.73 -6.96
N TRP A 337 17.54 -0.17 -7.81
CA TRP A 337 16.13 0.15 -7.53
C TRP A 337 15.18 -0.45 -8.56
N GLY A 338 15.66 -1.01 -9.68
CA GLY A 338 14.80 -1.67 -10.66
C GLY A 338 14.40 -3.10 -10.29
N GLY A 339 13.40 -3.62 -10.99
CA GLY A 339 12.71 -4.85 -10.64
C GLY A 339 13.40 -6.15 -11.07
N GLN A 340 13.11 -7.23 -10.34
CA GLN A 340 13.49 -8.62 -10.57
C GLN A 340 12.52 -9.57 -9.86
N ILE A 341 12.29 -10.75 -10.44
CA ILE A 341 11.72 -11.92 -9.76
C ILE A 341 12.69 -13.11 -9.88
N ARG A 342 13.03 -13.79 -8.78
CA ARG A 342 13.87 -15.00 -8.83
C ARG A 342 13.05 -16.25 -9.09
N ASN A 343 13.73 -17.33 -9.48
CA ASN A 343 13.09 -18.56 -9.94
C ASN A 343 12.14 -19.18 -8.91
N ASP A 344 12.46 -19.15 -7.62
CA ASP A 344 11.60 -19.74 -6.58
C ASP A 344 10.23 -19.05 -6.55
N GLN A 345 10.21 -17.71 -6.58
CA GLN A 345 8.99 -16.94 -6.60
C GLN A 345 8.24 -17.10 -7.92
N LEU A 346 8.96 -17.10 -9.06
CA LEU A 346 8.35 -17.32 -10.38
C LEU A 346 7.71 -18.71 -10.49
N ASN A 347 8.34 -19.73 -9.93
CA ASN A 347 7.79 -21.08 -9.88
C ASN A 347 6.54 -21.14 -9.01
N TRP A 348 6.54 -20.46 -7.86
CA TRP A 348 5.35 -20.33 -7.04
C TRP A 348 4.18 -19.66 -7.81
N VAL A 349 4.45 -18.59 -8.57
CA VAL A 349 3.42 -17.96 -9.43
C VAL A 349 2.88 -18.93 -10.49
N LYS A 350 3.76 -19.73 -11.11
CA LYS A 350 3.35 -20.76 -12.09
C LYS A 350 2.46 -21.84 -11.44
N GLU A 351 2.82 -22.30 -10.25
CA GLU A 351 2.08 -23.32 -9.50
C GLU A 351 0.70 -22.80 -9.05
N ASP A 352 0.63 -21.57 -8.55
CA ASP A 352 -0.62 -20.94 -8.12
C ASP A 352 -1.59 -20.73 -9.29
N LEU A 353 -1.12 -20.18 -10.41
CA LEU A 353 -1.93 -20.03 -11.63
C LEU A 353 -2.39 -21.37 -12.22
N ALA A 354 -1.57 -22.41 -12.13
CA ALA A 354 -1.93 -23.76 -12.55
C ALA A 354 -3.04 -24.34 -11.66
N ALA A 355 -2.90 -24.22 -10.34
CA ALA A 355 -3.91 -24.67 -9.38
C ALA A 355 -5.23 -23.90 -9.54
N ASN A 356 -5.17 -22.58 -9.75
CA ASN A 356 -6.36 -21.79 -10.07
C ASN A 356 -7.02 -22.29 -11.37
N ALA A 357 -6.25 -22.56 -12.43
CA ALA A 357 -6.80 -23.01 -13.71
C ALA A 357 -7.59 -24.33 -13.61
N GLU A 358 -7.32 -25.18 -12.62
CA GLU A 358 -8.08 -26.42 -12.37
C GLU A 358 -9.49 -26.17 -11.82
N SER A 359 -9.73 -25.03 -11.18
CA SER A 359 -10.98 -24.72 -10.46
C SER A 359 -11.67 -23.43 -10.89
N ALA A 360 -11.01 -22.62 -11.72
CA ALA A 360 -11.50 -21.33 -12.21
C ALA A 360 -12.87 -21.44 -12.89
N GLN A 361 -13.78 -20.56 -12.52
CA GLN A 361 -15.10 -20.46 -13.16
C GLN A 361 -15.02 -19.66 -14.47
N PRO A 362 -15.89 -19.92 -15.45
CA PRO A 362 -15.97 -19.10 -16.65
C PRO A 362 -16.18 -17.61 -16.32
N GLY A 363 -15.33 -16.75 -16.88
CA GLY A 363 -15.35 -15.31 -16.61
C GLY A 363 -14.72 -14.90 -15.27
N GLN A 364 -14.02 -15.81 -14.57
CA GLN A 364 -13.17 -15.42 -13.44
C GLN A 364 -12.02 -14.55 -13.95
N ILE A 365 -11.88 -13.37 -13.35
CA ILE A 365 -10.82 -12.42 -13.68
C ILE A 365 -9.53 -12.85 -12.99
N LYS A 366 -8.42 -12.84 -13.74
CA LYS A 366 -7.08 -13.11 -13.21
C LYS A 366 -6.24 -11.84 -13.24
N GLY A 367 -5.81 -11.38 -12.07
CA GLY A 367 -4.99 -10.18 -11.93
C GLY A 367 -3.64 -10.47 -11.28
N LEU A 368 -2.58 -9.88 -11.80
CA LEU A 368 -1.26 -9.84 -11.16
C LEU A 368 -0.93 -8.40 -10.75
N PHE A 369 -0.21 -8.22 -9.65
CA PHE A 369 0.23 -6.88 -9.24
C PHE A 369 1.58 -6.90 -8.52
N SER A 370 2.40 -5.91 -8.84
CA SER A 370 3.74 -5.69 -8.26
C SER A 370 4.20 -4.27 -8.50
N HIS A 371 5.22 -3.82 -7.79
CA HIS A 371 5.75 -2.47 -7.97
C HIS A 371 6.26 -2.17 -9.40
N HIS A 372 7.16 -2.99 -9.95
CA HIS A 372 7.75 -2.76 -11.28
C HIS A 372 6.94 -3.40 -12.40
N ASN A 373 6.87 -2.71 -13.55
CA ASN A 373 6.19 -3.21 -14.76
C ASN A 373 7.12 -4.11 -15.60
N PRO A 374 6.78 -5.40 -15.82
CA PRO A 374 7.65 -6.33 -16.54
C PRO A 374 7.75 -6.05 -18.05
N LEU A 375 6.96 -5.11 -18.60
CA LEU A 375 7.10 -4.68 -19.99
C LEU A 375 8.29 -3.75 -20.22
N TRP A 376 8.76 -3.05 -19.19
CA TRP A 376 9.82 -2.06 -19.31
C TRP A 376 11.16 -2.65 -18.89
N ARG A 377 11.67 -3.56 -19.72
CA ARG A 377 12.95 -4.22 -19.46
C ARG A 377 14.10 -3.27 -19.80
N ASP A 378 14.94 -2.95 -18.83
CA ASP A 378 16.15 -2.14 -19.02
C ASP A 378 17.02 -2.67 -20.15
N ARG A 379 17.08 -4.00 -20.28
CA ARG A 379 17.80 -4.70 -21.35
C ARG A 379 17.33 -4.31 -22.76
N ASP A 380 16.05 -3.97 -22.91
CA ASP A 380 15.47 -3.57 -24.19
C ASP A 380 15.52 -2.06 -24.42
N ILE A 381 15.37 -1.26 -23.35
CA ILE A 381 15.17 0.19 -23.44
C ILE A 381 16.48 0.98 -23.29
N TRP A 382 17.48 0.47 -22.57
CA TRP A 382 18.78 1.14 -22.46
C TRP A 382 19.52 1.13 -23.81
N PRO A 383 20.18 2.25 -24.18
CA PRO A 383 20.73 2.41 -25.51
C PRO A 383 21.93 1.49 -25.74
N GLN A 384 21.77 0.50 -26.62
CA GLN A 384 22.82 -0.47 -26.98
C GLN A 384 24.03 0.16 -27.68
N SER A 385 23.93 1.42 -28.13
CA SER A 385 25.08 2.18 -28.63
C SER A 385 26.05 2.63 -27.54
N ASP A 386 25.64 2.62 -26.27
CA ASP A 386 26.50 2.97 -25.14
C ASP A 386 27.38 1.75 -24.76
N PRO A 387 28.73 1.86 -24.87
CA PRO A 387 29.62 0.76 -24.53
C PRO A 387 29.53 0.32 -23.07
N GLU A 388 29.13 1.22 -22.17
CA GLU A 388 28.94 0.90 -20.74
C GLU A 388 27.72 0.02 -20.53
N VAL A 389 26.64 0.24 -21.29
CA VAL A 389 25.44 -0.63 -21.29
C VAL A 389 25.80 -2.04 -21.75
N GLN A 390 26.56 -2.17 -22.84
CA GLN A 390 27.03 -3.48 -23.32
C GLN A 390 27.93 -4.19 -22.30
N SER A 391 28.84 -3.43 -21.67
CA SER A 391 29.73 -3.93 -20.63
C SER A 391 28.95 -4.41 -19.41
N TYR A 392 27.93 -3.66 -19.00
CA TYR A 392 27.04 -4.01 -17.90
C TYR A 392 26.34 -5.34 -18.16
N TRP A 393 25.63 -5.47 -19.28
CA TRP A 393 24.89 -6.70 -19.60
C TRP A 393 25.81 -7.91 -19.76
N LYS A 394 27.01 -7.73 -20.32
CA LYS A 394 28.01 -8.80 -20.38
C LYS A 394 28.46 -9.28 -19.00
N GLN A 395 28.65 -8.36 -18.05
CA GLN A 395 29.01 -8.71 -16.67
C GLN A 395 27.84 -9.38 -15.95
N TYR A 396 26.63 -8.81 -16.12
CA TYR A 396 25.41 -9.34 -15.55
C TYR A 396 25.13 -10.78 -16.00
N ASP A 397 25.15 -11.04 -17.31
CA ASP A 397 24.89 -12.36 -17.91
C ASP A 397 25.93 -13.42 -17.49
N ALA A 398 27.12 -13.01 -17.04
CA ALA A 398 28.16 -13.95 -16.62
C ALA A 398 27.93 -14.51 -15.20
N GLN A 399 27.26 -13.75 -14.34
CA GLN A 399 27.12 -14.10 -12.92
C GLN A 399 25.67 -14.44 -12.55
N HIS A 400 24.68 -13.78 -13.17
CA HIS A 400 23.28 -13.77 -12.75
C HIS A 400 23.12 -13.28 -11.29
N ASN A 401 22.31 -12.24 -11.06
CA ASN A 401 22.23 -11.56 -9.75
C ASN A 401 23.64 -11.09 -9.28
N PRO A 402 24.12 -9.96 -9.83
CA PRO A 402 25.52 -9.71 -10.09
C PRO A 402 26.40 -9.71 -8.84
N GLN A 403 25.91 -9.40 -7.64
CA GLN A 403 26.62 -9.58 -6.36
C GLN A 403 28.10 -9.16 -6.41
N SER A 404 28.38 -8.12 -7.21
CA SER A 404 29.71 -7.72 -7.64
C SER A 404 29.74 -6.21 -7.61
N LEU A 405 30.64 -5.66 -6.78
CA LEU A 405 30.72 -4.22 -6.56
C LEU A 405 30.96 -3.44 -7.87
N SER A 406 31.79 -3.97 -8.78
CA SER A 406 32.06 -3.30 -10.05
C SER A 406 30.83 -3.26 -10.97
N THR A 407 30.04 -4.33 -10.96
CA THR A 407 28.83 -4.43 -11.77
C THR A 407 27.72 -3.57 -11.18
N LEU A 408 27.57 -3.56 -9.85
CA LEU A 408 26.63 -2.69 -9.14
C LEU A 408 26.95 -1.21 -9.32
N LEU A 409 28.21 -0.78 -9.20
CA LEU A 409 28.60 0.61 -9.45
C LEU A 409 28.33 1.04 -10.89
N LEU A 410 28.51 0.13 -11.85
CA LEU A 410 28.18 0.39 -13.25
C LEU A 410 26.66 0.46 -13.47
N GLY A 411 25.90 -0.45 -12.84
CA GLY A 411 24.44 -0.47 -12.87
C GLY A 411 23.83 0.77 -12.23
N GLU A 412 24.35 1.23 -11.10
CA GLU A 412 23.97 2.48 -10.44
C GLU A 412 24.24 3.69 -11.36
N LYS A 413 25.44 3.77 -11.94
CA LYS A 413 25.81 4.84 -12.88
C LYS A 413 24.87 4.89 -14.08
N LEU A 414 24.57 3.74 -14.68
CA LEU A 414 23.66 3.64 -15.82
C LEU A 414 22.21 3.92 -15.42
N GLY A 415 21.79 3.45 -14.24
CA GLY A 415 20.50 3.75 -13.65
C GLY A 415 20.31 5.25 -13.43
N ILE A 416 21.30 5.97 -12.89
CA ILE A 416 21.19 7.44 -12.76
C ILE A 416 21.01 8.11 -14.13
N LYS A 417 21.57 7.53 -15.19
CA LYS A 417 21.54 8.08 -16.55
C LYS A 417 20.27 7.74 -17.32
N TYR A 418 19.73 6.54 -17.15
CA TYR A 418 18.66 5.96 -17.97
C TYR A 418 17.44 5.48 -17.18
N ASP A 419 17.49 5.62 -15.86
CA ASP A 419 16.62 4.99 -14.87
C ASP A 419 16.71 3.46 -14.85
N GLN A 420 16.25 2.82 -13.77
CA GLN A 420 16.11 1.36 -13.69
C GLN A 420 14.63 1.01 -13.58
N GLN A 421 14.11 0.28 -14.56
CA GLN A 421 12.71 -0.16 -14.61
C GLN A 421 12.64 -1.63 -14.20
N TRP A 422 12.56 -2.56 -15.15
CA TRP A 422 12.82 -3.97 -14.87
C TRP A 422 14.27 -4.31 -15.20
N HIS A 423 15.08 -4.38 -14.16
CA HIS A 423 16.54 -4.42 -14.28
C HIS A 423 17.13 -5.83 -14.29
N GLY A 424 16.52 -6.74 -13.55
CA GLY A 424 17.03 -8.08 -13.33
C GLY A 424 16.33 -9.16 -14.14
N GLU A 425 16.25 -10.35 -13.55
CA GLU A 425 15.79 -11.55 -14.23
C GLU A 425 14.28 -11.63 -14.48
N ASN A 426 13.91 -12.53 -15.39
CA ASN A 426 12.58 -13.15 -15.50
C ASN A 426 11.38 -12.27 -15.88
N ALA A 427 11.53 -10.99 -16.22
CA ALA A 427 10.40 -10.18 -16.74
C ALA A 427 9.68 -10.85 -17.92
N GLN A 428 10.45 -11.31 -18.91
CA GLN A 428 9.87 -11.92 -20.11
C GLN A 428 9.20 -13.25 -19.83
N GLU A 429 9.80 -14.05 -18.95
CA GLU A 429 9.21 -15.33 -18.56
C GLU A 429 7.92 -15.11 -17.78
N LEU A 430 7.88 -14.12 -16.89
CA LEU A 430 6.65 -13.73 -16.20
C LEU A 430 5.56 -13.29 -17.18
N VAL A 431 5.90 -12.47 -18.19
CA VAL A 431 4.98 -12.09 -19.28
C VAL A 431 4.49 -13.32 -20.05
N ASN A 432 5.36 -14.31 -20.31
CA ASN A 432 4.96 -15.55 -20.98
C ASN A 432 4.00 -16.39 -20.12
N VAL A 433 4.26 -16.49 -18.82
CA VAL A 433 3.39 -17.18 -17.85
C VAL A 433 2.02 -16.51 -17.79
N MET A 434 1.97 -15.18 -17.70
CA MET A 434 0.70 -14.44 -17.70
C MET A 434 -0.13 -14.74 -18.95
N LYS A 435 0.50 -14.77 -20.13
CA LYS A 435 -0.18 -15.15 -21.38
C LYS A 435 -0.68 -16.58 -21.35
N GLN A 436 0.17 -17.53 -20.93
CA GLN A 436 -0.16 -18.95 -20.87
C GLN A 436 -1.42 -19.21 -20.02
N PHE A 437 -1.59 -18.49 -18.92
CA PHE A 437 -2.71 -18.67 -18.00
C PHE A 437 -3.89 -17.72 -18.22
N ASN A 438 -3.87 -16.95 -19.32
CA ASN A 438 -4.90 -15.96 -19.69
C ASN A 438 -5.15 -14.94 -18.56
N VAL A 439 -4.08 -14.37 -18.02
CA VAL A 439 -4.17 -13.24 -17.09
C VAL A 439 -4.84 -12.06 -17.80
N ASN A 440 -5.73 -11.35 -17.11
CA ASN A 440 -6.46 -10.21 -17.69
C ASN A 440 -5.79 -8.87 -17.37
N LEU A 441 -5.13 -8.78 -16.21
CA LEU A 441 -4.68 -7.52 -15.64
C LEU A 441 -3.30 -7.66 -14.98
N SER A 442 -2.45 -6.65 -15.16
CA SER A 442 -1.14 -6.52 -14.52
C SER A 442 -0.96 -5.08 -13.98
N LEU A 443 -0.88 -4.91 -12.67
CA LEU A 443 -0.94 -3.62 -11.98
C LEU A 443 0.41 -3.21 -11.39
N HIS A 444 0.85 -1.97 -11.65
CA HIS A 444 2.20 -1.48 -11.35
C HIS A 444 2.27 -0.02 -10.86
N GLY A 445 3.41 0.36 -10.29
CA GLY A 445 3.74 1.71 -9.85
C GLY A 445 5.14 2.12 -10.31
N HIS A 446 5.99 2.57 -9.38
CA HIS A 446 7.43 2.83 -9.55
C HIS A 446 7.81 4.09 -10.32
N THR A 447 7.18 4.35 -11.46
CA THR A 447 7.54 5.52 -12.30
C THR A 447 6.86 6.81 -11.90
N HIS A 448 5.95 6.73 -10.92
CA HIS A 448 5.08 7.82 -10.47
C HIS A 448 4.23 8.44 -11.60
N THR A 449 4.17 7.78 -12.76
CA THR A 449 3.55 8.30 -13.98
C THR A 449 2.48 7.32 -14.44
N ASP A 450 1.30 7.84 -14.75
CA ASP A 450 0.24 7.03 -15.33
C ASP A 450 0.64 6.48 -16.69
N ASP A 451 0.48 5.16 -16.86
CA ASP A 451 0.53 4.48 -18.14
C ASP A 451 -0.54 3.39 -18.21
N VAL A 452 -1.11 3.21 -19.39
CA VAL A 452 -2.07 2.15 -19.69
C VAL A 452 -1.69 1.52 -21.01
N THR A 453 -1.24 0.28 -20.95
CA THR A 453 -0.80 -0.49 -22.11
C THR A 453 -1.59 -1.78 -22.20
N GLU A 454 -2.29 -2.01 -23.31
CA GLU A 454 -2.88 -3.32 -23.60
C GLU A 454 -1.95 -4.09 -24.54
N LYS A 455 -1.55 -5.28 -24.13
CA LYS A 455 -0.62 -6.10 -24.91
C LYS A 455 -0.92 -7.58 -24.71
N ASP A 456 -1.10 -8.29 -25.83
CA ASP A 456 -1.36 -9.74 -25.85
C ASP A 456 -2.60 -10.16 -25.03
N GLY A 457 -3.65 -9.31 -25.01
CA GLY A 457 -4.89 -9.55 -24.26
C GLY A 457 -4.78 -9.29 -22.75
N ILE A 458 -3.65 -8.76 -22.28
CA ILE A 458 -3.43 -8.36 -20.89
C ILE A 458 -3.45 -6.83 -20.82
N LEU A 459 -4.23 -6.29 -19.89
CA LEU A 459 -4.21 -4.87 -19.54
C LEU A 459 -3.11 -4.61 -18.51
N TYR A 460 -2.07 -3.88 -18.89
CA TYR A 460 -1.05 -3.38 -17.98
C TYR A 460 -1.39 -1.96 -17.59
N THR A 461 -1.41 -1.66 -16.30
CA THR A 461 -1.56 -0.28 -15.81
C THR A 461 -0.45 0.05 -14.86
N THR A 462 0.26 1.13 -15.13
CA THR A 462 1.11 1.81 -14.16
C THR A 462 0.32 2.99 -13.62
N THR A 463 0.08 3.01 -12.32
CA THR A 463 -0.73 4.06 -11.68
C THR A 463 0.19 5.17 -11.17
N THR A 464 -0.26 6.42 -11.31
CA THR A 464 0.41 7.57 -10.73
C THR A 464 0.58 7.46 -9.21
N ALA A 465 1.56 8.17 -8.66
CA ALA A 465 1.86 8.10 -7.23
C ALA A 465 0.81 8.82 -6.37
N ILE A 466 0.66 8.35 -5.13
CA ILE A 466 -0.05 9.09 -4.07
C ILE A 466 0.83 10.20 -3.49
N GLU A 467 2.14 10.00 -3.49
CA GLU A 467 3.09 11.05 -3.19
C GLU A 467 2.91 12.27 -4.13
N LEU A 468 3.23 13.48 -3.65
CA LEU A 468 3.09 14.76 -4.36
C LEU A 468 3.92 14.91 -5.65
N THR A 469 4.65 13.86 -6.05
CA THR A 469 5.40 13.76 -7.30
C THR A 469 4.62 13.10 -8.44
N GLY A 470 3.42 12.54 -8.16
CA GLY A 470 2.58 11.84 -9.13
C GLY A 470 2.27 12.66 -10.39
N LYS A 471 2.37 12.02 -11.56
CA LYS A 471 2.10 12.58 -12.89
C LYS A 471 0.96 11.84 -13.61
N PRO A 472 0.04 12.55 -14.29
CA PRO A 472 -0.02 14.02 -14.42
C PRO A 472 -0.40 14.75 -13.12
N TRP A 473 -0.93 14.02 -12.14
CA TRP A 473 -1.27 14.50 -10.81
C TRP A 473 -1.25 13.35 -9.80
N VAL A 474 -1.27 13.69 -8.51
CA VAL A 474 -1.50 12.74 -7.42
C VAL A 474 -2.85 12.06 -7.60
N GLY A 475 -2.87 10.73 -7.57
CA GLY A 475 -4.08 9.99 -7.92
C GLY A 475 -4.09 8.52 -7.54
N PHE A 476 -5.22 7.88 -7.85
CA PHE A 476 -5.40 6.44 -7.76
C PHE A 476 -6.30 5.94 -8.89
N ARG A 477 -6.23 4.66 -9.23
CA ARG A 477 -6.98 4.08 -10.35
C ARG A 477 -8.16 3.26 -9.84
N ASN A 478 -9.32 3.39 -10.50
CA ASN A 478 -10.52 2.66 -10.15
C ASN A 478 -10.88 1.57 -11.15
N PHE A 479 -11.04 0.34 -10.68
CA PHE A 479 -11.49 -0.77 -11.50
C PHE A 479 -12.94 -1.11 -11.20
N LYS A 480 -13.79 -1.12 -12.23
CA LYS A 480 -15.19 -1.57 -12.11
C LYS A 480 -15.41 -2.82 -12.95
N MET A 481 -15.81 -3.89 -12.28
CA MET A 481 -16.16 -5.14 -12.92
C MET A 481 -17.67 -5.18 -13.16
N LYS A 482 -18.05 -5.56 -14.38
CA LYS A 482 -19.46 -5.77 -14.73
C LYS A 482 -19.56 -7.00 -15.59
N ASN A 483 -20.39 -7.95 -15.17
CA ASN A 483 -20.60 -9.21 -15.90
C ASN A 483 -19.31 -10.02 -16.22
N GLY A 484 -18.26 -9.89 -15.41
CA GLY A 484 -16.98 -10.56 -15.66
C GLY A 484 -16.05 -9.83 -16.63
N GLU A 485 -16.32 -8.55 -16.91
CA GLU A 485 -15.48 -7.69 -17.76
C GLU A 485 -15.05 -6.42 -17.02
N ILE A 486 -13.88 -5.88 -17.37
CA ILE A 486 -13.38 -4.61 -16.85
C ILE A 486 -14.06 -3.48 -17.63
N THR A 487 -14.88 -2.67 -16.96
CA THR A 487 -15.68 -1.60 -17.60
C THR A 487 -15.23 -0.18 -17.27
N SER A 488 -14.37 -0.03 -16.28
CA SER A 488 -13.78 1.25 -15.91
C SER A 488 -12.39 1.00 -15.36
N TYR A 489 -11.43 1.79 -15.83
CA TYR A 489 -10.04 1.84 -15.35
C TYR A 489 -9.35 3.16 -15.75
N LYS A 490 -10.11 4.12 -16.28
CA LYS A 490 -9.63 5.40 -16.82
C LYS A 490 -10.55 6.52 -16.33
N TYR A 491 -9.97 7.55 -15.72
CA TYR A 491 -10.72 8.74 -15.32
C TYR A 491 -11.08 9.61 -16.52
N ASP A 492 -10.24 9.69 -17.54
CA ASP A 492 -10.50 10.46 -18.77
C ASP A 492 -10.10 9.69 -20.03
N ASP A 493 -10.29 10.30 -21.20
CA ASP A 493 -9.97 9.68 -22.50
C ASP A 493 -8.47 9.47 -22.72
N LEU A 494 -7.62 10.19 -21.97
CA LEU A 494 -6.17 10.03 -21.99
C LEU A 494 -5.70 8.85 -21.13
N GLY A 495 -6.61 8.26 -20.34
CA GLY A 495 -6.32 7.08 -19.52
C GLY A 495 -5.75 7.40 -18.15
N HIS A 496 -5.86 8.65 -17.70
CA HIS A 496 -5.35 9.06 -16.39
C HIS A 496 -6.10 8.41 -15.23
N SER A 497 -5.45 8.39 -14.07
CA SER A 497 -6.00 8.04 -12.77
C SER A 497 -6.91 9.16 -12.24
N ILE A 498 -7.76 8.81 -11.27
CA ILE A 498 -8.61 9.79 -10.59
C ILE A 498 -7.68 10.70 -9.76
N PRO A 499 -7.74 12.03 -9.96
CA PRO A 499 -6.95 12.94 -9.13
C PRO A 499 -7.48 12.95 -7.70
N VAL A 500 -6.60 13.00 -6.70
CA VAL A 500 -6.98 13.19 -5.29
C VAL A 500 -7.28 14.66 -4.98
N TYR A 501 -6.72 15.57 -5.76
CA TYR A 501 -6.90 17.01 -5.61
C TYR A 501 -7.71 17.57 -6.76
N GLN A 502 -8.57 18.55 -6.50
CA GLN A 502 -9.38 19.18 -7.52
C GLN A 502 -8.50 19.66 -8.69
N ASN A 503 -8.83 19.22 -9.92
CA ASN A 503 -8.07 19.49 -11.14
C ASN A 503 -6.59 19.05 -11.11
N GLY A 504 -6.21 18.16 -10.18
CA GLY A 504 -4.83 17.77 -9.93
C GLY A 504 -3.98 18.82 -9.19
N ASP A 505 -4.56 19.91 -8.68
CA ASP A 505 -3.84 21.00 -8.01
C ASP A 505 -3.60 20.69 -6.51
N THR A 506 -2.45 20.08 -6.24
CA THR A 506 -2.00 19.76 -4.89
C THR A 506 -1.78 21.00 -4.02
N LYS A 507 -1.39 22.15 -4.59
CA LYS A 507 -1.08 23.38 -3.83
C LYS A 507 -2.32 24.00 -3.21
N SER A 508 -3.49 23.85 -3.85
CA SER A 508 -4.77 24.28 -3.27
C SER A 508 -5.12 23.53 -1.98
N GLY A 509 -4.64 22.29 -1.85
CA GLY A 509 -5.04 21.38 -0.78
C GLY A 509 -6.50 20.94 -0.86
N VAL A 510 -7.24 21.27 -1.93
CA VAL A 510 -8.67 20.94 -2.06
C VAL A 510 -8.81 19.54 -2.66
N MET A 511 -9.53 18.66 -1.95
CA MET A 511 -9.78 17.28 -2.39
C MET A 511 -10.72 17.25 -3.60
N SER A 512 -10.59 16.21 -4.43
CA SER A 512 -11.49 15.97 -5.56
C SER A 512 -12.91 15.67 -5.11
N PHE A 513 -13.06 14.96 -3.99
CA PHE A 513 -14.35 14.84 -3.32
C PHE A 513 -14.18 14.58 -1.83
N ASP A 514 -15.14 15.06 -1.04
CA ASP A 514 -15.13 14.87 0.41
C ASP A 514 -16.56 14.78 0.95
N ALA A 515 -16.67 14.38 2.22
CA ALA A 515 -17.90 14.44 2.99
C ALA A 515 -17.62 15.16 4.31
N THR A 516 -18.41 16.18 4.60
CA THR A 516 -18.30 16.98 5.83
C THR A 516 -19.54 16.82 6.67
N TYR A 517 -19.37 16.46 7.94
CA TYR A 517 -20.45 16.31 8.91
C TYR A 517 -20.69 17.63 9.66
N SER A 518 -21.96 17.96 9.93
CA SER A 518 -22.33 19.18 10.66
C SER A 518 -21.92 19.18 12.13
N VAL A 519 -21.89 17.99 12.76
CA VAL A 519 -21.41 17.73 14.12
C VAL A 519 -20.53 16.48 14.14
N PRO A 520 -19.75 16.21 15.21
CA PRO A 520 -18.96 14.97 15.30
C PRO A 520 -19.79 13.72 15.03
N ASN A 521 -19.27 12.83 14.17
CA ASN A 521 -19.92 11.59 13.77
C ASN A 521 -19.54 10.43 14.71
N ASP A 522 -19.92 10.55 15.98
CA ASP A 522 -19.40 9.73 17.09
C ASP A 522 -20.45 8.85 17.78
N GLY A 523 -21.68 8.79 17.25
CA GLY A 523 -22.76 7.99 17.83
C GLY A 523 -23.65 8.72 18.84
N GLN A 524 -23.38 9.99 19.17
CA GLN A 524 -24.16 10.72 20.18
C GLN A 524 -25.35 11.50 19.61
N ALA A 525 -25.31 11.84 18.32
CA ALA A 525 -26.30 12.71 17.71
C ALA A 525 -27.63 11.97 17.42
N ALA A 526 -28.76 12.62 17.75
CA ALA A 526 -30.11 12.17 17.35
C ALA A 526 -30.53 12.72 15.97
N SER A 527 -29.79 13.69 15.45
CA SER A 527 -29.92 14.23 14.09
C SER A 527 -28.54 14.61 13.58
N GLN A 528 -28.24 14.33 12.32
CA GLN A 528 -26.96 14.64 11.69
C GLN A 528 -27.18 15.02 10.24
N GLU A 529 -26.30 15.88 9.74
CA GLU A 529 -26.22 16.24 8.34
C GLU A 529 -24.80 15.94 7.85
N ALA A 530 -24.69 15.35 6.66
CA ALA A 530 -23.43 15.26 5.94
C ALA A 530 -23.59 15.80 4.52
N THR A 531 -22.74 16.75 4.15
CA THR A 531 -22.66 17.30 2.79
C THR A 531 -21.52 16.62 2.05
N VAL A 532 -21.84 15.98 0.93
CA VAL A 532 -20.90 15.35 0.02
C VAL A 532 -20.64 16.28 -1.13
N THR A 533 -19.37 16.66 -1.33
CA THR A 533 -18.96 17.57 -2.41
C THR A 533 -18.18 16.79 -3.46
N ASN A 534 -18.62 16.84 -4.71
CA ASN A 534 -17.94 16.26 -5.87
C ASN A 534 -17.38 17.37 -6.77
N ARG A 535 -16.06 17.43 -6.87
CA ARG A 535 -15.32 18.40 -7.70
C ARG A 535 -14.66 17.74 -8.91
N LEU A 536 -15.02 16.49 -9.21
CA LEU A 536 -14.63 15.81 -10.44
C LEU A 536 -15.61 16.15 -11.57
N ASP A 537 -15.14 15.99 -12.81
CA ASP A 537 -15.93 16.17 -14.03
C ASP A 537 -16.84 14.99 -14.34
N LYS A 538 -16.88 14.01 -13.44
CA LYS A 538 -17.71 12.80 -13.53
C LYS A 538 -18.55 12.64 -12.27
N PRO A 539 -19.77 12.08 -12.38
CA PRO A 539 -20.54 11.72 -11.20
C PRO A 539 -19.79 10.67 -10.38
N ILE A 540 -19.85 10.81 -9.06
CA ILE A 540 -19.33 9.82 -8.11
C ILE A 540 -20.49 9.13 -7.41
N THR A 541 -20.29 7.88 -7.03
CA THR A 541 -21.16 7.19 -6.09
C THR A 541 -20.32 6.83 -4.88
N VAL A 542 -20.74 7.32 -3.73
CA VAL A 542 -20.00 7.18 -2.47
C VAL A 542 -20.88 6.59 -1.40
N THR A 543 -20.23 6.04 -0.38
CA THR A 543 -20.84 5.52 0.83
C THR A 543 -20.43 6.40 2.02
N VAL A 544 -21.43 6.93 2.73
CA VAL A 544 -21.24 7.86 3.85
C VAL A 544 -21.70 7.17 5.14
N PRO A 545 -20.79 6.85 6.09
CA PRO A 545 -21.15 6.23 7.35
C PRO A 545 -21.70 7.26 8.35
N PHE A 546 -22.83 6.96 8.99
CA PHE A 546 -23.40 7.75 10.08
C PHE A 546 -23.42 6.90 11.35
N TYR A 547 -22.74 7.38 12.39
CA TYR A 547 -22.82 6.85 13.75
C TYR A 547 -23.81 7.74 14.51
N MET A 548 -25.00 7.21 14.73
CA MET A 548 -26.13 7.90 15.36
C MET A 548 -26.41 7.31 16.74
N ALA A 549 -27.14 8.04 17.59
CA ALA A 549 -27.72 7.42 18.79
C ALA A 549 -28.69 6.29 18.40
N ALA A 550 -28.91 5.29 19.26
CA ALA A 550 -29.87 4.24 18.95
C ALA A 550 -31.29 4.81 18.75
N GLY A 551 -31.96 4.46 17.65
CA GLY A 551 -33.26 5.03 17.28
C GLY A 551 -33.90 4.46 16.03
N SER A 552 -34.84 5.22 15.49
CA SER A 552 -35.43 4.98 14.16
C SER A 552 -35.20 6.25 13.39
N TYR A 553 -34.79 6.18 12.13
CA TYR A 553 -34.30 7.34 11.40
C TYR A 553 -35.02 7.50 10.06
N ARG A 554 -35.23 8.75 9.68
CA ARG A 554 -35.61 9.17 8.32
C ARG A 554 -34.38 9.80 7.67
N VAL A 555 -34.22 9.54 6.38
CA VAL A 555 -33.10 10.04 5.58
C VAL A 555 -33.64 10.89 4.43
N SER A 556 -33.03 12.06 4.18
CA SER A 556 -33.51 12.99 3.13
C SER A 556 -33.08 12.60 1.72
N ALA A 557 -31.90 11.98 1.58
CA ALA A 557 -31.28 11.65 0.30
C ALA A 557 -30.49 10.32 0.37
N GLY A 558 -30.23 9.74 -0.80
CA GLY A 558 -29.52 8.47 -0.94
C GLY A 558 -30.35 7.24 -0.54
N SER A 559 -29.66 6.11 -0.38
CA SER A 559 -30.27 4.84 0.03
C SER A 559 -29.49 4.19 1.16
N VAL A 560 -30.18 3.53 2.09
CA VAL A 560 -29.57 2.85 3.22
C VAL A 560 -29.00 1.51 2.76
N LYS A 561 -27.68 1.35 2.77
CA LYS A 561 -26.97 0.10 2.49
C LYS A 561 -26.95 -0.81 3.71
N GLN A 562 -26.66 -0.24 4.88
CA GLN A 562 -26.60 -0.96 6.14
C GLN A 562 -27.30 -0.16 7.24
N ASN A 563 -27.94 -0.88 8.15
CA ASN A 563 -28.59 -0.33 9.33
C ASN A 563 -28.61 -1.36 10.44
N TYR A 564 -27.80 -1.13 11.48
CA TYR A 564 -27.80 -1.99 12.66
C TYR A 564 -27.38 -1.22 13.91
N THR A 565 -27.74 -1.76 15.06
CA THR A 565 -27.45 -1.16 16.37
C THR A 565 -26.40 -1.97 17.11
N ASP A 566 -25.45 -1.26 17.71
CA ASP A 566 -24.48 -1.75 18.66
C ASP A 566 -24.58 -0.95 19.96
N GLY A 567 -25.24 -1.54 20.97
CA GLY A 567 -25.48 -0.88 22.25
C GLY A 567 -26.26 0.42 22.09
N ALA A 568 -25.62 1.54 22.42
CA ALA A 568 -26.21 2.87 22.34
C ALA A 568 -26.01 3.55 20.97
N VAL A 569 -25.22 2.95 20.08
CA VAL A 569 -24.87 3.52 18.77
C VAL A 569 -25.59 2.75 17.67
N GLN A 570 -26.15 3.46 16.71
CA GLN A 570 -26.71 2.91 15.48
C GLN A 570 -25.84 3.32 14.30
N TYR A 571 -25.40 2.33 13.53
CA TYR A 571 -24.66 2.53 12.30
C TYR A 571 -25.63 2.56 11.13
N LEU A 572 -25.61 3.65 10.38
CA LEU A 572 -26.30 3.79 9.10
C LEU A 572 -25.25 4.02 8.02
N GLU A 573 -25.29 3.23 6.95
CA GLU A 573 -24.40 3.39 5.81
C GLU A 573 -25.22 3.87 4.62
N MET A 574 -24.97 5.10 4.16
CA MET A 574 -25.75 5.76 3.12
C MET A 574 -25.02 5.76 1.79
N GLU A 575 -25.61 5.19 0.74
CA GLU A 575 -25.11 5.33 -0.63
C GLU A 575 -25.80 6.50 -1.33
N ILE A 576 -25.00 7.39 -1.94
CA ILE A 576 -25.49 8.52 -2.72
C ILE A 576 -24.66 8.68 -3.99
N THR A 577 -25.32 9.06 -5.08
CA THR A 577 -24.66 9.48 -6.32
C THR A 577 -24.70 11.00 -6.40
N VAL A 578 -23.53 11.63 -6.50
CA VAL A 578 -23.39 13.09 -6.59
C VAL A 578 -22.97 13.45 -8.01
N PRO A 579 -23.72 14.31 -8.73
CA PRO A 579 -23.35 14.77 -10.07
C PRO A 579 -21.96 15.43 -10.10
N ALA A 580 -21.37 15.51 -11.31
CA ALA A 580 -20.11 16.22 -11.52
C ALA A 580 -20.21 17.67 -11.05
N ASN A 581 -19.16 18.20 -10.42
CA ASN A 581 -19.05 19.59 -10.00
C ASN A 581 -20.26 20.09 -9.18
N SER A 582 -20.72 19.30 -8.21
CA SER A 582 -21.92 19.58 -7.39
C SER A 582 -21.76 19.08 -5.95
N GLU A 583 -22.71 19.43 -5.10
CA GLU A 583 -22.81 18.95 -3.72
C GLU A 583 -24.21 18.41 -3.45
N GLU A 584 -24.30 17.40 -2.60
CA GLU A 584 -25.57 16.82 -2.13
C GLU A 584 -25.51 16.64 -0.62
N THR A 585 -26.62 16.90 0.05
CA THR A 585 -26.72 16.85 1.52
C THR A 585 -27.64 15.72 1.97
N ILE A 586 -27.13 14.87 2.87
CA ILE A 586 -27.89 13.81 3.53
C ILE A 586 -28.21 14.26 4.95
N GLU A 587 -29.50 14.43 5.24
CA GLU A 587 -30.02 14.65 6.58
C GLU A 587 -30.53 13.34 7.15
N VAL A 588 -30.09 12.99 8.35
CA VAL A 588 -30.50 11.81 9.11
C VAL A 588 -31.16 12.28 10.40
N VAL A 589 -32.48 12.09 10.53
CA VAL A 589 -33.27 12.62 11.66
C VAL A 589 -34.08 11.51 12.32
N LYS A 590 -34.01 11.43 13.65
CA LYS A 590 -34.72 10.44 14.47
C LYS A 590 -36.24 10.61 14.49
#